data_AF-A0A5B7ULS8-F1
#
_entry.id   AF-A0A5B7ULS8-F1
#
_cell.length_a   1.000
_cell.length_b   1.000
_cell.length_c   1.000
_cell.angle_alpha   90.00
_cell.angle_beta   90.00
_cell.angle_gamma   90.00
#
_symmetry.space_group_name_H-M   'P 1'
#
loop_
_entity.id
_entity.type
_entity.pdbx_description
1 polymer ?
#
loop_
_entity_poly.entity_id
_entity_poly.type
_entity_poly.pdbx_seq_one_letter_code
_entity_poly.pdbx_strand_id
1 'polypeptide(L)'
;MTRTSPLRTLLAVAALLLGALGGGLAAPSPARAATAACPTDDRAQGLASTPVPDSLVSVPRSDGRVAQFQQFYDTTATARLPFVWHREQEAPGGRFGPWERVSAATVGPKSYYVTAVENGDGRLELLFSAYGTFCHSAQRPGDHAWTAPEPFGLAPMPYHGGVVLFTERDGSIDAFASARPSGGSLELRRRPSPGDVWGPVESLGPLPEPNVGLSHPDRVTQLADDRLNVSVREWNRDRHWQITQTAPGGPWGPWQLCAPTGCPSPV
;
A
#
# COMPACT_ATOMS: atom_id res chain seq x y z
N MET A 1 -9.36 -75.47 64.30
CA MET A 1 -8.67 -74.23 63.88
C MET A 1 -9.72 -73.14 63.73
N THR A 2 -9.53 -72.10 64.53
CA THR A 2 -10.20 -70.79 64.70
C THR A 2 -10.85 -70.16 63.46
N ARG A 3 -11.84 -69.26 63.51
CA ARG A 3 -12.91 -68.81 64.44
C ARG A 3 -13.57 -67.59 63.73
N THR A 4 -14.86 -67.35 63.99
CA THR A 4 -15.57 -66.04 64.04
C THR A 4 -15.80 -65.15 62.79
N SER A 5 -17.10 -64.87 62.56
CA SER A 5 -17.73 -63.67 61.93
C SER A 5 -17.42 -62.35 62.71
N PRO A 6 -18.04 -61.16 62.48
CA PRO A 6 -18.88 -60.59 61.40
C PRO A 6 -18.55 -59.09 61.00
N LEU A 7 -19.38 -58.51 60.10
CA LEU A 7 -19.84 -57.08 60.05
C LEU A 7 -18.86 -55.90 59.80
N ARG A 8 -19.12 -55.16 58.69
CA ARG A 8 -19.31 -53.68 58.54
C ARG A 8 -18.65 -53.06 57.30
N THR A 9 -19.53 -52.49 56.46
CA THR A 9 -19.50 -51.17 55.78
C THR A 9 -18.19 -50.64 55.17
N LEU A 10 -18.25 -50.26 53.88
CA LEU A 10 -17.84 -48.93 53.39
C LEU A 10 -18.34 -48.69 51.95
N LEU A 11 -18.87 -47.49 51.73
CA LEU A 11 -19.24 -46.94 50.43
C LEU A 11 -18.03 -46.95 49.48
N ALA A 12 -18.27 -47.23 48.20
CA ALA A 12 -17.42 -46.77 47.12
C ALA A 12 -18.30 -46.24 45.98
N VAL A 13 -18.26 -44.92 45.82
CA VAL A 13 -18.70 -44.18 44.65
C VAL A 13 -17.74 -44.49 43.50
N ALA A 14 -18.24 -44.88 42.33
CA ALA A 14 -17.43 -44.94 41.12
C ALA A 14 -18.27 -44.61 39.87
N ALA A 15 -18.11 -43.35 39.47
CA ALA A 15 -18.04 -42.80 38.12
C ALA A 15 -19.01 -43.32 37.03
N LEU A 16 -20.01 -42.48 36.75
CA LEU A 16 -20.74 -42.42 35.48
C LEU A 16 -19.80 -42.06 34.33
N LEU A 17 -19.74 -42.94 33.33
CA LEU A 17 -19.34 -42.63 31.96
C LEU A 17 -20.58 -42.19 31.18
N LEU A 18 -20.70 -40.91 30.89
CA LEU A 18 -21.48 -40.41 29.75
C LEU A 18 -20.67 -39.34 29.05
N GLY A 19 -20.26 -39.66 27.82
CA GLY A 19 -19.79 -38.65 26.88
C GLY A 19 -20.97 -37.83 26.35
N ALA A 20 -20.75 -36.53 26.17
CA ALA A 20 -21.44 -35.70 25.19
C ALA A 20 -20.70 -34.35 25.08
N LEU A 21 -20.00 -34.19 23.95
CA LEU A 21 -19.83 -32.96 23.17
C LEU A 21 -19.76 -31.65 23.96
N GLY A 22 -18.53 -31.25 24.33
CA GLY A 22 -18.20 -29.88 24.68
C GLY A 22 -18.29 -28.96 23.46
N GLY A 23 -19.50 -28.52 23.13
CA GLY A 23 -19.74 -27.38 22.23
C GLY A 23 -19.55 -26.08 23.00
N GLY A 24 -18.30 -25.70 23.26
CA GLY A 24 -17.99 -24.36 23.75
C GLY A 24 -18.35 -23.33 22.68
N LEU A 25 -19.45 -22.60 22.88
CA LEU A 25 -19.72 -21.38 22.14
C LEU A 25 -18.62 -20.37 22.51
N ALA A 26 -17.57 -20.31 21.69
CA ALA A 26 -16.61 -19.24 21.73
C ALA A 26 -17.37 -17.94 21.48
N ALA A 27 -17.41 -17.06 22.48
CA ALA A 27 -17.91 -15.70 22.28
C ALA A 27 -17.14 -15.06 21.11
N PRO A 28 -17.81 -14.38 20.17
CA PRO A 28 -17.09 -13.66 19.13
C PRO A 28 -16.16 -12.67 19.83
N SER A 29 -14.86 -12.80 19.53
CA SER A 29 -13.89 -11.81 19.96
C SER A 29 -14.39 -10.44 19.46
N PRO A 30 -14.35 -9.37 20.27
CA PRO A 30 -14.70 -8.06 19.76
C PRO A 30 -13.80 -7.80 18.56
N ALA A 31 -14.40 -7.63 17.38
CA ALA A 31 -13.68 -7.16 16.22
C ALA A 31 -13.00 -5.87 16.66
N ARG A 32 -11.67 -5.90 16.75
CA ARG A 32 -10.87 -4.69 16.93
C ARG A 32 -11.36 -3.76 15.82
N ALA A 33 -12.00 -2.64 16.18
CA ALA A 33 -12.45 -1.66 15.21
C ALA A 33 -11.26 -1.42 14.29
N ALA A 34 -11.39 -1.83 13.02
CA ALA A 34 -10.35 -1.57 12.04
C ALA A 34 -10.15 -0.06 12.08
N THR A 35 -8.99 0.38 12.56
CA THR A 35 -8.65 1.81 12.54
C THR A 35 -8.89 2.25 11.12
N ALA A 36 -9.74 3.26 10.90
CA ALA A 36 -10.07 3.74 9.57
C ALA A 36 -8.75 3.94 8.83
N ALA A 37 -8.51 3.09 7.84
CA ALA A 37 -7.37 3.24 6.97
C ALA A 37 -7.68 4.54 6.20
N CYS A 38 -6.85 5.58 6.41
CA CYS A 38 -7.07 6.97 5.98
C CYS A 38 -7.85 7.87 6.96
N PRO A 39 -7.37 8.09 8.20
CA PRO A 39 -8.04 8.97 9.15
C PRO A 39 -7.95 10.44 8.74
N THR A 40 -9.08 11.14 8.88
CA THR A 40 -9.19 12.59 8.68
C THR A 40 -9.04 13.36 9.99
N ASP A 41 -8.60 14.62 9.89
CA ASP A 41 -8.66 15.59 10.97
C ASP A 41 -9.68 16.68 10.64
N ASP A 42 -10.88 16.51 11.18
CA ASP A 42 -12.00 17.41 10.91
C ASP A 42 -11.82 18.81 11.53
N ARG A 43 -10.82 19.00 12.41
CA ARG A 43 -10.46 20.33 12.92
C ARG A 43 -9.53 21.10 12.01
N ALA A 44 -8.85 20.43 11.08
CA ALA A 44 -7.94 21.06 10.15
C ALA A 44 -8.73 21.95 9.18
N GLN A 45 -8.55 23.26 9.26
CA GLN A 45 -9.29 24.26 8.46
C GLN A 45 -8.77 24.40 7.02
N GLY A 46 -7.64 23.78 6.69
CA GLY A 46 -7.01 23.94 5.38
C GLY A 46 -6.20 25.22 5.33
N LEU A 47 -5.38 25.46 6.35
CA LEU A 47 -4.46 26.60 6.40
C LEU A 47 -3.03 26.08 6.31
N ALA A 48 -2.49 25.99 5.09
CA ALA A 48 -1.13 25.55 4.86
C ALA A 48 -0.14 26.43 5.63
N SER A 49 0.77 25.80 6.37
CA SER A 49 1.84 26.47 7.11
C SER A 49 3.21 26.03 6.60
N THR A 50 3.96 25.28 7.40
CA THR A 50 5.31 24.85 7.07
C THR A 50 5.28 23.68 6.09
N PRO A 51 6.02 23.72 4.97
CA PRO A 51 6.19 22.57 4.10
C PRO A 51 7.02 21.49 4.79
N VAL A 52 6.69 20.22 4.56
CA VAL A 52 7.56 19.10 4.91
C VAL A 52 8.72 19.08 3.91
N PRO A 53 9.99 19.13 4.37
CA PRO A 53 11.14 19.05 3.49
C PRO A 53 11.10 17.82 2.58
N ASP A 54 11.62 17.96 1.37
CA ASP A 54 11.81 16.87 0.39
C ASP A 54 10.54 16.07 0.03
N SER A 55 9.35 16.68 0.18
CA SER A 55 8.07 16.04 -0.13
C SER A 55 7.38 16.57 -1.39
N LEU A 56 8.04 17.45 -2.15
CA LEU A 56 7.53 17.96 -3.42
C LEU A 56 7.56 16.84 -4.48
N VAL A 57 6.39 16.48 -5.01
CA VAL A 57 6.24 15.57 -6.14
C VAL A 57 5.75 16.40 -7.34
N SER A 58 6.41 16.25 -8.49
CA SER A 58 5.98 16.87 -9.74
C SER A 58 5.48 15.80 -10.71
N VAL A 59 4.29 16.00 -11.26
CA VAL A 59 3.63 15.11 -12.22
C VAL A 59 3.55 15.83 -13.57
N PRO A 60 4.27 15.36 -14.60
CA PRO A 60 4.11 15.89 -15.94
C PRO A 60 2.70 15.58 -16.44
N ARG A 61 2.11 16.54 -17.18
CA ARG A 61 0.79 16.42 -17.75
C ARG A 61 0.88 16.21 -19.26
N SER A 62 -0.06 15.47 -19.82
CA SER A 62 -0.18 15.13 -21.24
C SER A 62 -0.31 16.38 -22.13
N ASP A 63 -0.88 17.45 -21.59
CA ASP A 63 -1.02 18.76 -22.23
C ASP A 63 0.24 19.65 -22.13
N GLY A 64 1.32 19.17 -21.52
CA GLY A 64 2.58 19.89 -21.33
C GLY A 64 2.62 20.78 -20.07
N ARG A 65 1.57 20.78 -19.24
CA ARG A 65 1.60 21.38 -17.91
C ARG A 65 2.32 20.48 -16.90
N VAL A 66 2.49 20.98 -15.69
CA VAL A 66 2.98 20.23 -14.54
C VAL A 66 2.01 20.41 -13.37
N ALA A 67 1.59 19.30 -12.78
CA ALA A 67 0.94 19.29 -11.47
C ALA A 67 1.99 19.06 -10.38
N GLN A 68 1.78 19.67 -9.22
CA GLN A 68 2.66 19.53 -8.06
C GLN A 68 1.86 19.11 -6.84
N PHE A 69 2.44 18.21 -6.07
CA PHE A 69 1.97 17.82 -4.76
C PHE A 69 3.03 18.13 -3.72
N GLN A 70 2.62 18.63 -2.56
CA GLN A 70 3.51 18.99 -1.48
C GLN A 70 2.81 18.71 -0.15
N GLN A 71 3.55 18.23 0.83
CA GLN A 71 3.02 18.10 2.18
C GLN A 71 3.21 19.41 2.95
N PHE A 72 2.15 19.87 3.61
CA PHE A 72 2.20 21.01 4.53
C PHE A 72 1.53 20.63 5.85
N TYR A 73 2.04 21.18 6.95
CA TYR A 73 1.33 21.18 8.22
C TYR A 73 0.17 22.17 8.19
N ASP A 74 -0.86 21.88 8.96
CA ASP A 74 -1.96 22.81 9.26
C ASP A 74 -1.92 23.14 10.76
N THR A 75 -1.79 24.42 11.11
CA THR A 75 -1.67 24.86 12.51
C THR A 75 -2.96 24.69 13.31
N THR A 76 -4.08 24.47 12.63
CA THR A 76 -5.40 24.25 13.25
C THR A 76 -5.72 22.77 13.47
N ALA A 77 -4.93 21.88 12.86
CA ALA A 77 -5.10 20.44 12.99
C ALA A 77 -4.84 19.97 14.44
N THR A 78 -5.65 19.03 14.91
CA THR A 78 -5.43 18.33 16.18
C THR A 78 -4.30 17.31 16.03
N ALA A 79 -4.27 16.61 14.91
CA ALA A 79 -3.18 15.75 14.49
C ALA A 79 -2.03 16.65 14.04
N ARG A 80 -0.88 16.54 14.71
CA ARG A 80 0.37 17.24 14.34
C ARG A 80 1.05 16.56 13.15
N LEU A 81 0.26 16.20 12.15
CA LEU A 81 0.66 15.51 10.94
C LEU A 81 0.36 16.40 9.74
N PRO A 82 1.16 16.29 8.67
CA PRO A 82 0.94 17.05 7.45
C PRO A 82 -0.21 16.48 6.62
N PHE A 83 -0.66 17.28 5.66
CA PHE A 83 -1.69 16.96 4.68
C PHE A 83 -1.10 17.09 3.28
N VAL A 84 -1.67 16.40 2.29
CA VAL A 84 -1.29 16.58 0.88
C VAL A 84 -2.00 17.80 0.31
N TRP A 85 -1.22 18.66 -0.35
CA TRP A 85 -1.68 19.81 -1.11
C TRP A 85 -1.30 19.66 -2.57
N HIS A 86 -2.12 20.22 -3.44
CA HIS A 86 -1.99 20.16 -4.90
C HIS A 86 -2.00 21.57 -5.49
N ARG A 87 -1.23 21.79 -6.55
CA ARG A 87 -1.39 22.93 -7.47
C ARG A 87 -0.98 22.50 -8.87
N GLU A 88 -1.43 23.22 -9.88
CA GLU A 88 -1.08 22.94 -11.28
C GLU A 88 -0.69 24.22 -12.00
N GLN A 89 0.10 24.10 -13.07
CA GLN A 89 0.32 25.21 -13.98
C GLN A 89 -0.98 25.65 -14.64
N GLU A 90 -1.12 26.95 -14.90
CA GLU A 90 -2.27 27.51 -15.63
C GLU A 90 -2.16 27.29 -17.16
N ALA A 91 -0.93 27.17 -17.66
CA ALA A 91 -0.59 26.88 -19.05
C ALA A 91 0.77 26.18 -19.11
N PRO A 92 1.11 25.45 -20.20
CA PRO A 92 2.42 24.79 -20.33
C PRO A 92 3.58 25.76 -20.11
N GLY A 93 4.49 25.43 -19.18
CA GLY A 93 5.62 26.30 -18.81
C GLY A 93 5.24 27.60 -18.08
N GLY A 94 3.96 27.80 -17.77
CA GLY A 94 3.43 28.99 -17.12
C GLY A 94 3.55 28.98 -15.59
N ARG A 95 2.92 29.98 -14.96
CA ARG A 95 2.82 30.06 -13.50
C ARG A 95 1.95 28.94 -12.95
N PHE A 96 2.23 28.55 -11.70
CA PHE A 96 1.34 27.68 -10.94
C PHE A 96 0.20 28.49 -10.32
N GLY A 97 -0.98 27.86 -10.26
CA GLY A 97 -2.10 28.32 -9.46
C GLY A 97 -1.81 28.24 -7.95
N PRO A 98 -2.80 28.62 -7.12
CA PRO A 98 -2.68 28.51 -5.67
C PRO A 98 -2.57 27.05 -5.23
N TRP A 99 -2.03 26.84 -4.02
CA TRP A 99 -2.09 25.54 -3.36
C TRP A 99 -3.49 25.27 -2.81
N GLU A 100 -4.00 24.07 -3.08
CA GLU A 100 -5.29 23.59 -2.58
C GLU A 100 -5.11 22.28 -1.83
N ARG A 101 -5.80 22.12 -0.71
CA ARG A 101 -5.71 20.90 0.09
C ARG A 101 -6.47 19.78 -0.61
N VAL A 102 -5.81 18.64 -0.82
CA VAL A 102 -6.43 17.48 -1.47
C VAL A 102 -7.52 16.88 -0.59
N SER A 103 -7.24 16.69 0.71
CA SER A 103 -8.20 16.17 1.67
C SER A 103 -7.82 16.53 3.12
N ALA A 104 -8.72 16.25 4.05
CA ALA A 104 -8.44 16.31 5.48
C ALA A 104 -7.73 15.05 6.03
N ALA A 105 -7.33 14.10 5.18
CA ALA A 105 -6.56 12.94 5.63
C ALA A 105 -5.11 13.32 5.89
N THR A 106 -4.56 12.77 6.98
CA THR A 106 -3.20 13.04 7.41
C THR A 106 -2.20 12.07 6.79
N VAL A 107 -0.97 12.54 6.56
CA VAL A 107 0.16 11.73 6.09
C VAL A 107 1.06 11.37 7.29
N GLY A 108 1.54 10.13 7.35
CA GLY A 108 2.35 9.65 8.48
C GLY A 108 1.54 8.94 9.57
N PRO A 109 2.06 8.79 10.81
CA PRO A 109 3.39 9.23 11.28
C PRO A 109 4.53 8.29 10.86
N LYS A 110 4.21 7.09 10.34
CA LYS A 110 5.22 6.04 10.14
C LYS A 110 6.07 6.25 8.88
N SER A 111 5.49 6.86 7.85
CA SER A 111 6.15 7.22 6.60
C SER A 111 5.44 8.44 6.02
N TYR A 112 6.21 9.35 5.42
CA TYR A 112 5.72 10.58 4.78
C TYR A 112 5.71 10.44 3.25
N TYR A 113 5.50 9.23 2.74
CA TYR A 113 5.55 8.96 1.31
C TYR A 113 4.29 9.46 0.59
N VAL A 114 4.48 10.11 -0.56
CA VAL A 114 3.44 10.55 -1.49
C VAL A 114 3.90 10.23 -2.91
N THR A 115 3.00 9.74 -3.75
CA THR A 115 3.22 9.56 -5.18
C THR A 115 1.94 9.87 -5.96
N ALA A 116 2.07 10.34 -7.19
CA ALA A 116 0.93 10.70 -8.01
C ALA A 116 1.26 10.50 -9.50
N VAL A 117 0.22 10.33 -10.31
CA VAL A 117 0.35 10.18 -11.76
C VAL A 117 -0.89 10.70 -12.47
N GLU A 118 -0.76 11.05 -13.75
CA GLU A 118 -1.90 11.25 -14.64
C GLU A 118 -2.35 9.90 -15.22
N ASN A 119 -3.66 9.64 -15.18
CA ASN A 119 -4.25 8.49 -15.84
C ASN A 119 -4.58 8.78 -17.32
N GLY A 120 -4.93 7.73 -18.08
CA GLY A 120 -5.21 7.84 -19.51
C GLY A 120 -6.34 8.82 -19.89
N ASP A 121 -7.20 9.19 -18.94
CA ASP A 121 -8.27 10.18 -19.13
C ASP A 121 -7.86 11.62 -18.79
N GLY A 122 -6.59 11.83 -18.46
CA GLY A 122 -6.06 13.12 -18.07
C GLY A 122 -6.38 13.52 -16.63
N ARG A 123 -6.87 12.63 -15.77
CA ARG A 123 -7.14 12.91 -14.34
C ARG A 123 -5.94 12.50 -13.48
N LEU A 124 -5.76 13.15 -12.35
CA LEU A 124 -4.70 12.79 -11.40
C LEU A 124 -5.15 11.68 -10.43
N GLU A 125 -4.29 10.70 -10.23
CA GLU A 125 -4.35 9.66 -9.21
C GLU A 125 -3.28 9.95 -8.15
N LEU A 126 -3.64 9.87 -6.87
CA LEU A 126 -2.76 10.19 -5.75
C LEU A 126 -2.74 9.03 -4.74
N LEU A 127 -1.54 8.62 -4.34
CA LEU A 127 -1.33 7.72 -3.21
C LEU A 127 -0.47 8.39 -2.14
N PHE A 128 -0.84 8.19 -0.88
CA PHE A 128 -0.07 8.71 0.26
C PHE A 128 -0.13 7.78 1.47
N SER A 129 0.96 7.75 2.25
CA SER A 129 1.06 6.92 3.44
C SER A 129 0.30 7.52 4.62
N ALA A 130 -0.62 6.76 5.21
CA ALA A 130 -1.34 7.13 6.43
C ALA A 130 -1.41 5.94 7.39
N TYR A 131 -0.93 6.10 8.62
CA TYR A 131 -1.04 5.13 9.72
C TYR A 131 -0.68 3.68 9.35
N GLY A 132 0.30 3.50 8.47
CA GLY A 132 0.78 2.18 8.05
C GLY A 132 -0.07 1.52 6.96
N THR A 133 -0.94 2.25 6.28
CA THR A 133 -1.53 1.91 4.99
C THR A 133 -1.15 2.96 3.94
N PHE A 134 -1.44 2.71 2.66
CA PHE A 134 -1.60 3.78 1.68
C PHE A 134 -3.07 4.11 1.48
N CYS A 135 -3.31 5.39 1.28
CA CYS A 135 -4.57 5.99 0.93
C CYS A 135 -4.57 6.40 -0.53
N HIS A 136 -5.71 6.26 -1.17
CA HIS A 136 -5.94 6.66 -2.55
C HIS A 136 -6.97 7.76 -2.62
N SER A 137 -6.68 8.78 -3.43
CA SER A 137 -7.61 9.82 -3.83
C SER A 137 -7.37 10.12 -5.30
N ALA A 138 -8.43 10.47 -6.02
CA ALA A 138 -8.37 10.76 -7.44
C ALA A 138 -9.18 12.01 -7.76
N GLN A 139 -8.83 12.69 -8.84
CA GLN A 139 -9.70 13.72 -9.40
C GLN A 139 -10.95 13.09 -10.01
N ARG A 140 -12.11 13.65 -9.68
CA ARG A 140 -13.39 13.24 -10.26
C ARG A 140 -13.49 13.73 -11.71
N PRO A 141 -14.16 12.97 -12.60
CA PRO A 141 -14.45 13.45 -13.95
C PRO A 141 -15.25 14.76 -13.94
N GLY A 142 -14.90 15.69 -14.83
CA GLY A 142 -15.63 16.94 -15.05
C GLY A 142 -15.17 18.09 -14.14
N ASP A 143 -15.41 18.00 -12.83
CA ASP A 143 -15.11 19.10 -11.90
C ASP A 143 -13.67 19.06 -11.35
N HIS A 144 -12.93 17.98 -11.60
CA HIS A 144 -11.55 17.74 -11.12
C HIS A 144 -11.39 17.84 -9.59
N ALA A 145 -12.48 17.80 -8.84
CA ALA A 145 -12.42 17.80 -7.39
C ALA A 145 -11.97 16.42 -6.88
N TRP A 146 -11.25 16.40 -5.76
CA TRP A 146 -10.71 15.18 -5.18
C TRP A 146 -11.79 14.29 -4.56
N THR A 147 -11.65 12.98 -4.72
CA THR A 147 -12.45 11.99 -3.98
C THR A 147 -12.02 11.91 -2.52
N ALA A 148 -12.94 11.47 -1.66
CA ALA A 148 -12.61 11.14 -0.28
C ALA A 148 -11.52 10.04 -0.25
N PRO A 149 -10.47 10.17 0.58
CA PRO A 149 -9.42 9.18 0.65
C PRO A 149 -9.92 7.82 1.11
N GLU A 150 -9.51 6.77 0.41
CA GLU A 150 -9.87 5.39 0.75
C GLU A 150 -8.64 4.49 0.87
N PRO A 151 -8.73 3.36 1.61
CA PRO A 151 -7.61 2.41 1.73
C PRO A 151 -7.24 1.82 0.36
N PHE A 152 -5.99 1.94 -0.04
CA PHE A 152 -5.54 1.44 -1.34
C PHE A 152 -5.22 -0.06 -1.35
N GLY A 153 -5.14 -0.70 -0.18
CA GLY A 153 -4.82 -2.13 -0.05
C GLY A 153 -3.32 -2.43 -0.04
N LEU A 154 -2.51 -1.72 -0.83
CA LEU A 154 -1.05 -1.80 -0.69
C LEU A 154 -0.60 -1.12 0.60
N ALA A 155 0.20 -1.84 1.39
CA ALA A 155 0.69 -1.34 2.65
C ALA A 155 2.10 -1.89 2.88
N PRO A 156 3.17 -1.39 2.24
CA PRO A 156 4.52 -1.82 2.60
C PRO A 156 4.82 -1.49 4.07
N MET A 157 5.79 -2.17 4.67
CA MET A 157 6.33 -1.73 5.96
C MET A 157 7.08 -0.41 5.78
N PRO A 158 7.09 0.50 6.76
CA PRO A 158 7.64 1.85 6.57
C PRO A 158 9.10 1.89 6.09
N TYR A 159 9.92 0.93 6.50
CA TYR A 159 11.33 0.81 6.12
C TYR A 159 11.55 0.05 4.81
N HIS A 160 10.50 -0.48 4.18
CA HIS A 160 10.57 -1.08 2.84
C HIS A 160 10.30 -0.05 1.73
N GLY A 161 10.16 1.24 2.05
CA GLY A 161 9.85 2.28 1.07
C GLY A 161 8.35 2.49 0.87
N GLY A 162 7.96 2.94 -0.34
CA GLY A 162 6.60 3.37 -0.66
C GLY A 162 5.93 2.55 -1.76
N VAL A 163 4.86 3.13 -2.32
CA VAL A 163 4.21 2.61 -3.53
C VAL A 163 4.82 3.32 -4.74
N VAL A 164 5.17 2.56 -5.78
CA VAL A 164 5.63 3.10 -7.06
C VAL A 164 4.48 2.97 -8.07
N LEU A 165 4.14 4.06 -8.74
CA LEU A 165 3.16 4.10 -9.83
C LEU A 165 3.90 4.10 -11.16
N PHE A 166 3.40 3.33 -12.12
CA PHE A 166 3.90 3.29 -13.48
C PHE A 166 2.74 3.34 -14.47
N THR A 167 2.71 4.35 -15.34
CA THR A 167 1.75 4.42 -16.45
C THR A 167 2.31 3.66 -17.64
N GLU A 168 1.60 2.62 -18.05
CA GLU A 168 1.90 1.88 -19.27
C GLU A 168 1.53 2.69 -20.52
N ARG A 169 2.09 2.32 -21.67
CA ARG A 169 1.80 2.98 -22.97
C ARG A 169 0.33 2.95 -23.39
N ASP A 170 -0.43 1.98 -22.91
CA ASP A 170 -1.88 1.88 -23.16
C ASP A 170 -2.72 2.77 -22.21
N GLY A 171 -2.06 3.48 -21.29
CA GLY A 171 -2.68 4.35 -20.30
C GLY A 171 -3.13 3.64 -19.03
N SER A 172 -2.95 2.32 -18.93
CA SER A 172 -3.15 1.59 -17.69
C SER A 172 -2.09 1.99 -16.66
N ILE A 173 -2.41 1.84 -15.37
CA ILE A 173 -1.49 2.17 -14.28
C ILE A 173 -1.27 0.94 -13.42
N ASP A 174 0.00 0.62 -13.18
CA ASP A 174 0.42 -0.38 -12.21
C ASP A 174 1.02 0.28 -10.97
N ALA A 175 0.53 -0.16 -9.80
CA ALA A 175 1.02 0.24 -8.51
C ALA A 175 1.76 -0.92 -7.84
N PHE A 176 3.02 -0.72 -7.49
CA PHE A 176 3.88 -1.74 -6.91
C PHE A 176 4.33 -1.39 -5.50
N ALA A 177 4.36 -2.36 -4.59
CA ALA A 177 4.91 -2.19 -3.26
C ALA A 177 5.47 -3.51 -2.69
N SER A 178 6.40 -3.44 -1.74
CA SER A 178 6.85 -4.63 -1.01
C SER A 178 5.67 -5.26 -0.24
N ALA A 179 5.53 -6.58 -0.31
CA ALA A 179 4.48 -7.29 0.42
C ALA A 179 4.68 -7.22 1.94
N ARG A 180 3.58 -7.24 2.71
CA ARG A 180 3.63 -7.40 4.18
C ARG A 180 3.69 -8.87 4.62
N PRO A 181 4.23 -9.16 5.81
CA PRO A 181 4.97 -8.27 6.71
C PRO A 181 6.47 -8.18 6.40
N SER A 182 7.02 -9.09 5.58
CA SER A 182 8.47 -9.30 5.47
C SER A 182 9.12 -8.67 4.23
N GLY A 183 8.34 -8.27 3.21
CA GLY A 183 8.89 -7.91 1.91
C GLY A 183 9.42 -9.11 1.13
N GLY A 184 9.03 -10.35 1.47
CA GLY A 184 9.45 -11.57 0.77
C GLY A 184 8.82 -11.76 -0.62
N SER A 185 8.09 -10.76 -1.11
CA SER A 185 7.47 -10.68 -2.43
C SER A 185 7.22 -9.20 -2.75
N LEU A 186 6.84 -8.92 -4.00
CA LEU A 186 6.27 -7.65 -4.43
C LEU A 186 4.77 -7.85 -4.66
N GLU A 187 3.96 -6.88 -4.26
CA GLU A 187 2.54 -6.80 -4.55
C GLU A 187 2.29 -5.77 -5.64
N LEU A 188 1.32 -6.06 -6.50
CA LEU A 188 0.85 -5.25 -7.61
C LEU A 188 -0.65 -4.97 -7.43
N ARG A 189 -1.07 -3.77 -7.81
CA ARG A 189 -2.48 -3.45 -8.07
C ARG A 189 -2.56 -2.72 -9.39
N ARG A 190 -3.45 -3.15 -10.30
CA ARG A 190 -3.59 -2.56 -11.63
C ARG A 190 -4.89 -1.78 -11.78
N ARG A 191 -4.82 -0.66 -12.50
CA ARG A 191 -5.96 0.06 -13.07
C ARG A 191 -5.89 -0.05 -14.60
N PRO A 192 -6.81 -0.76 -15.26
CA PRO A 192 -6.77 -0.93 -16.71
C PRO A 192 -7.11 0.37 -17.45
N SER A 193 -6.82 0.41 -18.75
CA SER A 193 -7.25 1.46 -19.70
C SER A 193 -7.65 0.77 -21.02
N PRO A 194 -8.90 0.87 -21.51
CA PRO A 194 -10.02 1.58 -20.89
C PRO A 194 -10.51 0.88 -19.61
N GLY A 195 -10.89 1.66 -18.61
CA GLY A 195 -11.39 1.18 -17.33
C GLY A 195 -11.01 2.14 -16.21
N ASP A 196 -11.85 2.23 -15.18
CA ASP A 196 -11.72 3.29 -14.16
C ASP A 196 -11.63 2.76 -12.73
N VAL A 197 -11.48 1.43 -12.57
CA VAL A 197 -11.48 0.79 -11.25
C VAL A 197 -10.17 0.03 -11.05
N TRP A 198 -9.53 0.29 -9.92
CA TRP A 198 -8.39 -0.50 -9.46
C TRP A 198 -8.81 -1.94 -9.15
N GLY A 199 -8.16 -2.90 -9.79
CA GLY A 199 -8.33 -4.33 -9.56
C GLY A 199 -7.90 -4.79 -8.16
N PRO A 200 -7.93 -6.10 -7.87
CA PRO A 200 -7.45 -6.63 -6.59
C PRO A 200 -5.93 -6.43 -6.44
N VAL A 201 -5.45 -6.58 -5.20
CA VAL A 201 -4.01 -6.71 -4.93
C VAL A 201 -3.57 -8.13 -5.29
N GLU A 202 -2.48 -8.24 -6.03
CA GLU A 202 -1.90 -9.49 -6.51
C GLU A 202 -0.45 -9.61 -6.03
N SER A 203 -0.01 -10.81 -5.67
CA SER A 203 1.40 -11.08 -5.37
C SER A 203 2.15 -11.48 -6.63
N LEU A 204 3.36 -10.98 -6.80
CA LEU A 204 4.28 -11.38 -7.87
C LEU A 204 5.08 -12.66 -7.52
N GLY A 205 4.59 -13.42 -6.54
CA GLY A 205 5.24 -14.66 -6.08
C GLY A 205 6.41 -14.43 -5.13
N PRO A 206 6.78 -15.46 -4.35
CA PRO A 206 7.85 -15.37 -3.37
C PRO A 206 9.22 -15.32 -4.06
N LEU A 207 10.18 -14.68 -3.39
CA LEU A 207 11.59 -14.82 -3.77
C LEU A 207 12.10 -16.25 -3.49
N PRO A 208 13.05 -16.75 -4.29
CA PRO A 208 13.59 -18.10 -4.12
C PRO A 208 14.43 -18.25 -2.84
N GLU A 209 14.94 -17.14 -2.29
CA GLU A 209 15.78 -17.13 -1.10
C GLU A 209 15.00 -16.75 0.18
N PRO A 210 15.28 -17.40 1.32
CA PRO A 210 14.70 -17.00 2.59
C PRO A 210 15.31 -15.69 3.12
N ASN A 211 14.54 -15.02 3.99
CA ASN A 211 14.95 -13.78 4.66
C ASN A 211 15.32 -12.64 3.71
N VAL A 212 14.73 -12.61 2.52
CA VAL A 212 14.81 -11.48 1.59
C VAL A 212 13.72 -10.46 1.96
N GLY A 213 14.13 -9.20 2.06
CA GLY A 213 13.21 -8.09 2.26
C GLY A 213 13.34 -7.11 1.11
N LEU A 214 12.38 -7.13 0.18
CA LEU A 214 12.32 -6.17 -0.91
C LEU A 214 11.92 -4.78 -0.41
N SER A 215 12.56 -3.76 -0.96
CA SER A 215 12.09 -2.38 -0.90
C SER A 215 10.98 -2.16 -1.93
N HIS A 216 10.55 -0.91 -2.12
CA HIS A 216 9.86 -0.46 -3.31
C HIS A 216 10.75 -0.59 -4.57
N PRO A 217 10.16 -0.74 -5.77
CA PRO A 217 10.94 -0.81 -7.00
C PRO A 217 11.87 0.38 -7.20
N ASP A 218 13.10 0.11 -7.65
CA ASP A 218 14.04 1.14 -8.09
C ASP A 218 13.86 1.47 -9.58
N ARG A 219 13.32 0.52 -10.36
CA ARG A 219 12.97 0.73 -11.77
C ARG A 219 11.78 -0.13 -12.17
N VAL A 220 10.90 0.47 -12.96
CA VAL A 220 9.87 -0.22 -13.74
C VAL A 220 10.07 0.18 -15.19
N THR A 221 10.20 -0.79 -16.08
CA THR A 221 10.42 -0.58 -17.52
C THR A 221 9.41 -1.36 -18.32
N GLN A 222 8.74 -0.71 -19.26
CA GLN A 222 7.92 -1.39 -20.26
C GLN A 222 8.76 -1.70 -21.49
N LEU A 223 9.06 -2.99 -21.69
CA LEU A 223 9.85 -3.53 -22.78
C LEU A 223 9.19 -3.26 -24.14
N ALA A 224 9.93 -3.42 -25.24
CA ALA A 224 9.43 -3.15 -26.59
C ALA A 224 8.22 -4.02 -26.98
N ASP A 225 8.04 -5.17 -26.35
CA ASP A 225 6.93 -6.09 -26.54
C ASP A 225 5.78 -5.88 -25.53
N ASP A 226 5.72 -4.70 -24.89
CA ASP A 226 4.72 -4.27 -23.88
C ASP A 226 4.75 -5.02 -22.54
N ARG A 227 5.69 -5.96 -22.35
CA ARG A 227 5.90 -6.60 -21.04
C ARG A 227 6.55 -5.63 -20.06
N LEU A 228 6.22 -5.75 -18.78
CA LEU A 228 6.92 -5.04 -17.71
C LEU A 228 8.11 -5.85 -17.17
N ASN A 229 9.22 -5.16 -16.98
CA ASN A 229 10.36 -5.60 -16.17
C ASN A 229 10.49 -4.67 -14.97
N VAL A 230 10.63 -5.27 -13.79
CA VAL A 230 10.71 -4.55 -12.50
C VAL A 230 12.01 -4.96 -11.82
N SER A 231 12.83 -3.97 -11.44
CA SER A 231 13.98 -4.17 -10.55
C SER A 231 13.73 -3.57 -9.18
N VAL A 232 14.19 -4.30 -8.16
CA VAL A 232 13.95 -3.97 -6.75
C VAL A 232 15.22 -4.22 -5.94
N ARG A 233 15.62 -3.24 -5.14
CA ARG A 233 16.70 -3.37 -4.14
C ARG A 233 16.18 -4.02 -2.87
N GLU A 234 16.98 -4.92 -2.29
CA GLU A 234 16.74 -5.39 -0.92
C GLU A 234 16.96 -4.25 0.09
N TRP A 235 16.05 -4.08 1.06
CA TRP A 235 16.28 -3.09 2.12
C TRP A 235 17.23 -3.63 3.19
N ASN A 236 17.27 -4.96 3.35
CA ASN A 236 18.03 -5.64 4.40
C ASN A 236 19.40 -6.16 3.94
N ARG A 237 19.71 -6.08 2.64
CA ARG A 237 20.99 -6.47 2.02
C ARG A 237 21.24 -5.57 0.81
N ASP A 238 22.50 -5.38 0.42
CA ASP A 238 22.83 -4.56 -0.75
C ASP A 238 22.85 -5.40 -2.03
N ARG A 239 21.67 -5.90 -2.42
CA ARG A 239 21.46 -6.72 -3.62
C ARG A 239 20.20 -6.27 -4.35
N HIS A 240 20.14 -6.56 -5.64
CA HIS A 240 18.97 -6.28 -6.47
C HIS A 240 18.37 -7.56 -7.02
N TRP A 241 17.06 -7.54 -7.22
CA TRP A 241 16.29 -8.58 -7.87
C TRP A 241 15.54 -8.00 -9.05
N GLN A 242 15.29 -8.81 -10.06
CA GLN A 242 14.39 -8.47 -11.14
C GLN A 242 13.33 -9.55 -11.38
N ILE A 243 12.20 -9.12 -11.90
CA ILE A 243 11.14 -9.99 -12.40
C ILE A 243 10.55 -9.38 -13.67
N THR A 244 10.16 -10.23 -14.61
CA THR A 244 9.59 -9.79 -15.89
C THR A 244 8.28 -10.51 -16.14
N GLN A 245 7.31 -9.81 -16.72
CA GLN A 245 6.11 -10.44 -17.25
C GLN A 245 6.46 -11.49 -18.31
N THR A 246 5.65 -12.55 -18.38
CA THR A 246 5.75 -13.59 -19.42
C THR A 246 4.92 -13.25 -20.65
N ALA A 247 3.90 -12.40 -20.48
CA ALA A 247 3.09 -11.80 -21.54
C ALA A 247 2.62 -10.40 -21.07
N PRO A 248 2.37 -9.45 -21.98
CA PRO A 248 1.89 -8.12 -21.63
C PRO A 248 0.64 -8.18 -20.75
N GLY A 249 0.72 -7.51 -19.62
CA GLY A 249 -0.32 -7.49 -18.62
C GLY A 249 -0.70 -8.86 -18.01
N GLY A 250 0.08 -9.90 -18.29
CA GLY A 250 -0.17 -11.28 -17.90
C GLY A 250 0.68 -11.75 -16.71
N PRO A 251 0.88 -13.07 -16.57
CA PRO A 251 1.59 -13.63 -15.44
C PRO A 251 3.07 -13.27 -15.44
N TRP A 252 3.69 -13.35 -14.26
CA TRP A 252 5.09 -13.00 -14.05
C TRP A 252 6.00 -14.23 -14.08
N GLY A 253 7.21 -14.04 -14.59
CA GLY A 253 8.26 -15.06 -14.59
C GLY A 253 8.90 -15.23 -13.21
N PRO A 254 9.93 -16.08 -13.09
CA PRO A 254 10.65 -16.24 -11.82
C PRO A 254 11.49 -15.00 -11.48
N TRP A 255 11.65 -14.74 -10.18
CA TRP A 255 12.61 -13.77 -9.68
C TRP A 255 14.05 -14.17 -10.01
N GLN A 256 14.84 -13.19 -10.43
CA GLN A 256 16.26 -13.36 -10.76
C GLN A 256 17.11 -12.44 -9.89
N LEU A 257 18.15 -13.00 -9.25
CA LEU A 257 19.12 -12.23 -8.50
C LEU A 257 20.04 -11.49 -9.47
N CYS A 258 20.24 -10.20 -9.24
CA CYS A 258 21.12 -9.34 -10.00
C CYS A 258 22.45 -9.11 -9.28
N ALA A 259 23.32 -8.30 -9.88
CA ALA A 259 24.57 -7.87 -9.25
C ALA A 259 24.31 -6.92 -8.06
N PRO A 260 25.27 -6.76 -7.13
CA PRO A 260 25.16 -5.83 -6.00
C PRO A 260 24.95 -4.37 -6.44
N THR A 261 25.47 -4.00 -7.62
CA THR A 261 25.40 -2.63 -8.16
C THR A 261 24.13 -2.35 -8.99
N GLY A 262 23.19 -3.29 -9.07
CA GLY A 262 21.95 -3.15 -9.82
C GLY A 262 21.68 -4.29 -10.82
N CYS A 263 20.48 -4.27 -11.39
CA CYS A 263 20.12 -5.17 -12.50
C CYS A 263 20.59 -4.60 -13.85
N PRO A 264 21.05 -5.45 -14.79
CA PRO A 264 21.30 -5.00 -16.15
C PRO A 264 20.02 -4.45 -16.76
N SER A 265 20.14 -3.47 -17.65
CA SER A 265 18.97 -3.03 -18.42
C SER A 265 18.42 -4.21 -19.22
N PRO A 266 17.10 -4.44 -19.19
CA PRO A 266 16.51 -5.49 -20.00
C PRO A 266 16.72 -5.17 -21.49
N VAL A 267 16.98 -6.21 -22.28
CA VAL A 267 17.13 -6.13 -23.74
C VAL A 267 15.77 -6.29 -24.40
#